data_AF-W9TN93-F1
#
_entry.id   AF-W9TN93-F1
#
_cell.length_a   1.000
_cell.length_b   1.000
_cell.length_c   1.000
_cell.angle_alpha   90.00
_cell.angle_beta   90.00
_cell.angle_gamma   90.00
#
_symmetry.space_group_name_H-M   'P 1'
#
loop_
_entity.id
_entity.type
_entity.pdbx_description
1 polymer ?
#
loop_
_entity_poly.entity_id
_entity_poly.type
_entity_poly.pdbx_seq_one_letter_code
_entity_poly.pdbx_strand_id
1 'polypeptide(L)'
;MLSLPLRLSLVGLTVTLFIGLVSLIYTQDTPLEQWIKQTRFGIRPADWSGDFAATMRAFYQIVLPVSLKLERWNDIDPRSGRWVNELRLVLRLPGQREYRQGMVSFDGHEEWQRSTGLLGSATRCVPLVWGEDDPIPFDLDIGSHVVPEADGSVRLRRAYHEDVEDLAAIRGSLTYQPIEGSTCRPSIST
;
A
#
# COMPACT_ATOMS: atom_id res chain seq x y z
N MET A 1 43.29 -33.38 -28.55
CA MET A 1 42.43 -33.72 -27.38
C MET A 1 42.76 -32.76 -26.25
N LEU A 2 41.84 -31.89 -25.82
CA LEU A 2 42.09 -30.98 -24.68
C LEU A 2 42.36 -31.78 -23.41
N SER A 3 43.36 -31.37 -22.62
CA SER A 3 43.73 -31.98 -21.35
C SER A 3 42.61 -31.82 -20.32
N LEU A 4 42.44 -32.84 -19.47
CA LEU A 4 41.41 -32.91 -18.42
C LEU A 4 41.30 -31.64 -17.55
N PRO A 5 42.41 -31.01 -17.07
CA PRO A 5 42.31 -29.77 -16.28
C PRO A 5 41.75 -28.58 -17.06
N LEU A 6 42.01 -28.53 -18.37
CA LEU A 6 41.54 -27.44 -19.25
C LEU A 6 40.03 -27.53 -19.49
N ARG A 7 39.49 -28.75 -19.56
CA ARG A 7 38.03 -28.99 -19.66
C ARG A 7 37.31 -28.60 -18.38
N LEU A 8 37.86 -28.94 -17.22
CA LEU A 8 37.29 -28.58 -15.91
C LEU A 8 37.25 -27.06 -15.72
N SER A 9 38.32 -26.35 -16.11
CA SER A 9 38.36 -24.88 -16.04
C SER A 9 37.33 -24.24 -16.97
N LEU A 10 37.17 -24.75 -18.20
CA LEU A 10 36.17 -24.24 -19.14
C LEU A 10 34.73 -24.44 -18.65
N VAL A 11 34.45 -25.60 -18.05
CA VAL A 11 33.13 -25.91 -17.45
C VAL A 11 32.87 -25.02 -16.23
N GLY A 12 33.85 -24.85 -15.34
CA GLY A 12 33.70 -23.96 -14.18
C GLY A 12 33.42 -22.51 -14.59
N LEU A 13 34.13 -22.02 -15.60
CA LEU A 13 33.98 -20.66 -16.12
C LEU A 13 32.60 -20.47 -16.77
N THR A 14 32.17 -21.41 -17.62
CA THR A 14 30.83 -21.34 -18.24
C THR A 14 29.72 -21.38 -17.19
N VAL A 15 29.79 -22.29 -16.22
CA VAL A 15 28.81 -22.37 -15.12
C VAL A 15 28.74 -21.04 -14.34
N THR A 16 29.89 -20.44 -14.02
CA THR A 16 29.93 -19.15 -13.31
C THR A 16 29.32 -18.02 -14.14
N LEU A 17 29.61 -17.97 -15.44
CA LEU A 17 29.06 -16.98 -16.37
C LEU A 17 27.54 -17.10 -16.48
N PHE A 18 27.02 -18.32 -16.59
CA PHE A 18 25.57 -18.56 -16.66
C PHE A 18 24.87 -18.25 -15.33
N ILE A 19 25.44 -18.63 -14.19
CA ILE A 19 24.87 -18.31 -12.86
C ILE A 19 24.88 -16.80 -12.61
N GLY A 20 25.96 -16.11 -13.00
CA GLY A 20 26.05 -14.65 -12.92
C GLY A 20 25.03 -13.96 -13.81
N LEU A 21 24.86 -14.43 -15.05
CA LEU A 21 23.87 -13.91 -15.99
C LEU A 21 22.44 -14.13 -15.51
N VAL A 22 22.13 -15.32 -14.98
CA VAL A 22 20.80 -15.63 -14.42
C VAL A 22 20.52 -14.80 -13.18
N SER A 23 21.50 -14.63 -12.27
CA SER A 23 21.37 -13.78 -11.10
C SER A 23 21.10 -12.31 -11.46
N LEU A 24 21.75 -11.81 -12.51
CA LEU A 24 21.52 -10.45 -13.02
C LEU A 24 20.09 -10.31 -13.59
N ILE A 25 19.62 -11.31 -14.34
CA ILE A 25 18.25 -11.33 -14.90
C ILE A 25 17.19 -11.46 -13.79
N TYR A 26 17.52 -12.16 -12.70
CA TYR A 26 16.62 -12.38 -11.56
C TYR A 26 16.71 -11.32 -10.47
N THR A 27 17.63 -10.35 -10.59
CA THR A 27 17.61 -9.18 -9.70
C THR A 27 16.35 -8.41 -10.03
N GLN A 28 15.35 -8.50 -9.15
CA GLN A 28 14.07 -7.84 -9.35
C GLN A 28 14.30 -6.33 -9.36
N ASP A 29 14.02 -5.70 -10.50
CA ASP A 29 14.01 -4.25 -10.61
C ASP A 29 13.10 -3.68 -9.52
N THR A 30 13.59 -2.66 -8.82
CA THR A 30 12.71 -1.91 -7.92
C THR A 30 11.57 -1.28 -8.74
N PRO A 31 10.37 -1.06 -8.16
CA PRO A 31 9.28 -0.41 -8.89
C PRO A 31 9.67 0.92 -9.55
N LEU A 32 10.56 1.68 -8.88
CA LEU A 32 11.13 2.91 -9.42
C LEU A 32 12.02 2.65 -10.65
N GLU A 33 12.90 1.66 -10.59
CA GLU A 33 13.74 1.27 -11.72
C GLU A 33 12.90 0.78 -12.91
N GLN A 34 11.87 -0.01 -12.64
CA GLN A 34 10.92 -0.46 -13.65
C GLN A 34 10.18 0.73 -14.29
N TRP A 35 9.78 1.73 -13.51
CA TRP A 35 9.18 2.96 -14.03
C TRP A 35 10.15 3.73 -14.94
N ILE A 36 11.41 3.91 -14.53
CA ILE A 36 12.44 4.55 -15.37
C ILE A 36 12.56 3.82 -16.71
N LYS A 37 12.65 2.48 -16.67
CA LYS A 37 12.75 1.62 -17.87
C LYS A 37 11.52 1.71 -18.78
N GLN A 38 10.36 2.07 -18.23
CA GLN A 38 9.08 2.21 -18.93
C GLN A 38 8.78 3.63 -19.42
N THR A 39 9.56 4.64 -19.02
CA THR A 39 9.45 6.00 -19.57
C THR A 39 9.86 6.05 -21.06
N ARG A 40 9.57 7.17 -21.73
CA ARG A 40 10.00 7.39 -23.13
C ARG A 40 11.51 7.35 -23.35
N PHE A 41 12.29 7.49 -22.27
CA PHE A 41 13.76 7.43 -22.27
C PHE A 41 14.29 6.06 -21.85
N GLY A 42 13.41 5.13 -21.50
CA GLY A 42 13.76 3.80 -21.04
C GLY A 42 13.93 2.79 -22.17
N ILE A 43 14.24 1.55 -21.78
CA ILE A 43 14.51 0.44 -22.70
C ILE A 43 13.24 -0.30 -23.16
N ARG A 44 12.10 -0.08 -22.50
CA ARG A 44 10.80 -0.71 -22.81
C ARG A 44 9.65 0.27 -22.57
N PRO A 45 9.45 1.26 -23.45
CA PRO A 45 8.43 2.29 -23.25
C PRO A 45 7.04 1.67 -23.13
N ALA A 46 6.31 2.04 -22.09
CA ALA A 46 4.92 1.65 -21.92
C ALA A 46 3.98 2.55 -22.73
N ASP A 47 2.73 2.12 -22.92
CA ASP A 47 1.74 2.89 -23.70
C ASP A 47 1.47 4.29 -23.11
N TRP A 48 1.65 4.46 -21.79
CA TRP A 48 1.50 5.74 -21.10
C TRP A 48 2.75 6.64 -21.19
N SER A 49 3.86 6.15 -21.72
CA SER A 49 5.16 6.86 -21.71
C SER A 49 5.23 8.07 -22.63
N GLY A 50 4.32 8.17 -23.60
CA GLY A 50 4.22 9.28 -24.54
C GLY A 50 3.54 10.53 -23.98
N ASP A 51 2.77 10.40 -22.89
CA ASP A 51 2.10 11.52 -22.21
C ASP A 51 2.77 11.83 -20.88
N PHE A 52 3.09 13.10 -20.66
CA PHE A 52 3.71 13.56 -19.42
C PHE A 52 2.78 13.36 -18.22
N ALA A 53 1.48 13.66 -18.36
CA ALA A 53 0.54 13.52 -17.26
C ALA A 53 0.35 12.04 -16.86
N ALA A 54 0.24 11.15 -17.85
CA ALA A 54 0.18 9.71 -17.60
C ALA A 54 1.49 9.16 -16.99
N THR A 55 2.65 9.62 -17.46
CA THR A 55 3.97 9.25 -16.90
C THR A 55 4.10 9.67 -15.44
N MET A 56 3.70 10.91 -15.11
CA MET A 56 3.71 11.40 -13.73
C MET A 56 2.70 10.67 -12.85
N ARG A 57 1.52 10.31 -13.38
CA ARG A 57 0.55 9.50 -12.65
C ARG A 57 1.13 8.12 -12.27
N ALA A 58 1.79 7.45 -13.21
CA ALA A 58 2.45 6.17 -12.95
C ALA A 58 3.59 6.31 -11.91
N PHE A 59 4.33 7.42 -11.95
CA PHE A 59 5.35 7.73 -10.95
C PHE A 59 4.75 7.88 -9.55
N TYR A 60 3.70 8.70 -9.41
CA TYR A 60 3.07 8.96 -8.11
C TYR A 60 2.47 7.71 -7.47
N GLN A 61 1.97 6.77 -8.25
CA GLN A 61 1.52 5.47 -7.74
C GLN A 61 2.63 4.65 -7.08
N ILE A 62 3.89 4.86 -7.48
CA ILE A 62 5.06 4.17 -6.93
C ILE A 62 5.60 4.87 -5.70
N VAL A 63 5.72 6.21 -5.76
CA VAL A 63 6.33 6.98 -4.65
C VAL A 63 5.36 7.30 -3.52
N LEU A 64 4.05 7.28 -3.78
CA LEU A 64 3.01 7.50 -2.78
C LEU A 64 2.03 6.31 -2.78
N PRO A 65 2.45 5.13 -2.26
CA PRO A 65 1.59 3.96 -2.16
C PRO A 65 0.57 4.15 -1.02
N VAL A 66 -0.38 5.05 -1.22
CA VAL A 66 -1.52 5.22 -0.33
C VAL A 66 -2.26 3.89 -0.26
N SER A 67 -2.47 3.38 0.95
CA SER A 67 -3.15 2.10 1.14
C SER A 67 -4.25 2.21 2.19
N LEU A 68 -5.36 1.55 1.90
CA LEU A 68 -6.49 1.39 2.78
C LEU A 68 -6.69 -0.11 2.99
N LYS A 69 -6.60 -0.58 4.23
CA LYS A 69 -6.65 -1.99 4.57
C LYS A 69 -7.63 -2.24 5.69
N LEU A 70 -8.44 -3.27 5.54
CA LEU A 70 -9.26 -3.80 6.61
C LEU A 70 -8.42 -4.80 7.42
N GLU A 71 -8.08 -4.44 8.64
CA GLU A 71 -7.24 -5.23 9.55
C GLU A 71 -8.12 -5.74 10.72
N ARG A 72 -8.07 -7.04 10.99
CA ARG A 72 -8.67 -7.64 12.19
C ARG A 72 -7.65 -7.64 13.30
N TRP A 73 -7.97 -7.00 14.41
CA TRP A 73 -7.09 -6.87 15.55
C TRP A 73 -7.67 -7.63 16.74
N ASN A 74 -6.86 -8.48 17.36
CA ASN A 74 -7.22 -9.11 18.62
C ASN A 74 -6.43 -8.40 19.71
N ASP A 75 -7.12 -7.62 20.54
CA ASP A 75 -6.52 -6.86 21.63
C ASP A 75 -7.11 -7.29 22.98
N ILE A 76 -6.44 -6.92 24.07
CA ILE A 76 -6.99 -7.06 25.41
C ILE A 76 -7.42 -5.67 25.85
N ASP A 77 -8.71 -5.49 26.15
CA ASP A 77 -9.19 -4.24 26.72
C ASP A 77 -8.48 -4.02 28.07
N PRO A 78 -7.65 -2.97 28.21
CA PRO A 78 -6.87 -2.73 29.43
C PRO A 78 -7.76 -2.44 30.65
N ARG A 79 -9.03 -2.03 30.45
CA ARG A 79 -9.97 -1.75 31.52
C ARG A 79 -10.70 -3.00 32.00
N SER A 80 -11.08 -3.90 31.09
CA SER A 80 -11.88 -5.09 31.42
C SER A 80 -11.07 -6.40 31.45
N GLY A 81 -9.84 -6.40 30.92
CA GLY A 81 -8.99 -7.58 30.79
C GLY A 81 -9.53 -8.64 29.81
N ARG A 82 -10.55 -8.29 29.01
CA ARG A 82 -11.18 -9.21 28.06
C ARG A 82 -10.52 -9.10 26.70
N TRP A 83 -10.43 -10.23 26.01
CA TRP A 83 -10.09 -10.25 24.59
C TRP A 83 -11.22 -9.59 23.79
N VAL A 84 -10.86 -8.58 23.02
CA VAL A 84 -11.73 -7.85 22.11
C VAL A 84 -11.18 -8.04 20.70
N ASN A 85 -12.02 -8.56 19.82
CA ASN A 85 -11.74 -8.57 18.39
C ASN A 85 -12.29 -7.26 17.82
N GLU A 86 -11.40 -6.38 17.39
CA GLU A 86 -11.77 -5.12 16.76
C GLU A 86 -11.46 -5.19 15.27
N LEU A 87 -12.43 -4.84 14.45
CA LEU A 87 -12.22 -4.66 13.03
C LEU A 87 -11.85 -3.20 12.78
N ARG A 88 -10.68 -2.95 12.18
CA ARG A 88 -10.20 -1.59 11.94
C ARG A 88 -9.91 -1.38 10.47
N LEU A 89 -10.36 -0.26 9.94
CA LEU A 89 -9.94 0.23 8.64
C LEU A 89 -8.72 1.13 8.84
N VAL A 90 -7.58 0.70 8.33
CA VAL A 90 -6.29 1.36 8.48
C VAL A 90 -5.93 2.06 7.18
N LEU A 91 -5.70 3.37 7.26
CA LEU A 91 -5.26 4.20 6.16
C LEU A 91 -3.80 4.61 6.39
N ARG A 92 -2.96 4.34 5.40
CA ARG A 92 -1.53 4.72 5.43
C ARG A 92 -1.25 5.74 4.34
N LEU A 93 -0.68 6.88 4.76
CA LEU A 93 -0.33 8.00 3.89
C LEU A 93 1.20 8.20 3.90
N PRO A 94 1.94 7.44 3.07
CA PRO A 94 3.41 7.50 3.07
C PRO A 94 3.90 8.91 2.72
N GLY A 95 4.94 9.36 3.42
CA GLY A 95 5.49 10.71 3.26
C GLY A 95 4.64 11.86 3.84
N GLN A 96 3.43 11.59 4.34
CA GLN A 96 2.57 12.59 4.97
C GLN A 96 2.73 12.55 6.50
N ARG A 97 3.01 13.71 7.12
CA ARG A 97 3.21 13.82 8.58
C ARG A 97 1.98 14.28 9.37
N GLU A 98 1.03 14.90 8.70
CA GLU A 98 -0.19 15.40 9.30
C GLU A 98 -1.37 15.07 8.40
N TYR A 99 -2.46 14.60 9.01
CA TYR A 99 -3.72 14.38 8.31
C TYR A 99 -4.69 15.52 8.63
N ARG A 100 -5.38 16.01 7.60
CA ARG A 100 -6.53 16.91 7.75
C ARG A 100 -7.71 16.28 7.03
N GLN A 101 -8.88 16.41 7.63
CA GLN A 101 -10.13 16.01 7.00
C GLN A 101 -10.29 16.70 5.63
N GLY A 102 -10.76 15.96 4.63
CA GLY A 102 -10.79 16.39 3.23
C GLY A 102 -9.57 16.00 2.39
N MET A 103 -8.44 15.60 3.00
CA MET A 103 -7.28 15.08 2.23
C MET A 103 -7.58 13.77 1.50
N VAL A 104 -8.57 13.02 1.96
CA VAL A 104 -8.94 11.72 1.40
C VAL A 104 -10.45 11.70 1.22
N SER A 105 -10.87 11.24 0.05
CA SER A 105 -12.27 10.90 -0.23
C SER A 105 -12.36 9.48 -0.75
N PHE A 106 -13.49 8.85 -0.49
CA PHE A 106 -13.78 7.51 -0.91
C PHE A 106 -15.19 7.45 -1.46
N ASP A 107 -15.33 6.69 -2.54
CA ASP A 107 -16.60 6.39 -3.17
C ASP A 107 -16.64 4.88 -3.44
N GLY A 108 -17.66 4.21 -2.91
CA GLY A 108 -17.83 2.78 -3.07
C GLY A 108 -18.91 2.20 -2.16
N HIS A 109 -18.66 0.99 -1.68
CA HIS A 109 -19.60 0.26 -0.83
C HIS A 109 -18.88 -0.70 0.11
N GLU A 110 -19.56 -0.99 1.21
CA GLU A 110 -19.24 -2.05 2.16
C GLU A 110 -19.99 -3.33 1.79
N GLU A 111 -19.30 -4.46 1.85
CA GLU A 111 -19.86 -5.79 1.63
C GLU A 111 -20.00 -6.49 2.98
N TRP A 112 -21.23 -6.58 3.48
CA TRP A 112 -21.56 -7.25 4.73
C TRP A 112 -22.05 -8.66 4.44
N GLN A 113 -21.55 -9.64 5.20
CA GLN A 113 -21.91 -11.04 5.05
C GLN A 113 -22.66 -11.50 6.29
N ARG A 114 -23.85 -12.06 6.08
CA ARG A 114 -24.63 -12.73 7.12
C ARG A 114 -24.61 -14.24 6.88
N SER A 115 -24.13 -14.99 7.86
CA SER A 115 -24.29 -16.44 7.86
C SER A 115 -25.76 -16.80 8.09
N THR A 116 -26.37 -17.53 7.16
CA THR A 116 -27.76 -18.04 7.30
C THR A 116 -27.80 -19.52 7.67
N GLY A 117 -26.71 -20.04 8.24
CA GLY A 117 -26.57 -21.46 8.61
C GLY A 117 -26.48 -22.35 7.37
N LEU A 118 -27.25 -23.46 7.36
CA LEU A 118 -27.24 -24.45 6.28
C LEU A 118 -27.72 -23.94 4.90
N LEU A 119 -28.33 -22.74 4.85
CA LEU A 119 -28.87 -22.14 3.63
C LEU A 119 -27.83 -21.28 2.86
N GLY A 120 -26.61 -21.15 3.38
CA GLY A 120 -25.52 -20.37 2.77
C GLY A 120 -25.29 -19.02 3.46
N SER A 121 -24.72 -18.08 2.72
CA SER A 121 -24.45 -16.71 3.21
C SER A 121 -25.16 -15.68 2.35
N ALA A 122 -25.80 -14.70 2.97
CA ALA A 122 -26.34 -13.55 2.28
C ALA A 122 -25.31 -12.41 2.30
N THR A 123 -25.09 -11.76 1.16
CA THR A 123 -24.25 -10.58 1.04
C THR A 123 -25.11 -9.35 0.84
N ARG A 124 -24.86 -8.31 1.63
CA ARG A 124 -25.50 -7.00 1.52
C ARG A 124 -24.44 -5.97 1.17
N CYS A 125 -24.68 -5.20 0.12
CA CYS A 125 -23.85 -4.06 -0.23
C CYS A 125 -24.48 -2.78 0.33
N VAL A 126 -23.72 -2.01 1.11
CA VAL A 126 -24.15 -0.72 1.67
C VAL A 126 -23.30 0.37 1.03
N PRO A 127 -23.89 1.39 0.39
CA PRO A 127 -23.10 2.48 -0.19
C PRO A 127 -22.33 3.20 0.90
N LEU A 128 -21.05 3.46 0.65
CA LEU A 128 -20.15 4.15 1.55
C LEU A 128 -19.44 5.26 0.79
N VAL A 129 -19.73 6.49 1.17
CA VAL A 129 -19.08 7.69 0.63
C VAL A 129 -18.60 8.53 1.79
N TRP A 130 -17.33 8.88 1.78
CA TRP A 130 -16.75 9.79 2.77
C TRP A 130 -15.79 10.78 2.12
N GLY A 131 -15.70 11.98 2.69
CA GLY A 131 -14.93 13.10 2.17
C GLY A 131 -14.72 14.17 3.23
N GLU A 132 -14.80 15.43 2.85
CA GLU A 132 -14.63 16.55 3.79
C GLU A 132 -15.73 16.57 4.87
N ASP A 133 -16.98 16.32 4.49
CA ASP A 133 -18.13 16.35 5.42
C ASP A 133 -18.39 15.02 6.14
N ASP A 134 -17.39 14.12 6.19
CA ASP A 134 -17.57 12.82 6.83
C ASP A 134 -17.88 12.96 8.33
N PRO A 135 -19.02 12.44 8.81
CA PRO A 135 -19.39 12.50 10.23
C PRO A 135 -18.49 11.66 11.14
N ILE A 136 -17.75 10.68 10.59
CA ILE A 136 -16.89 9.77 11.37
C ILE A 136 -15.45 9.92 10.88
N PRO A 137 -14.68 10.91 11.36
CA PRO A 137 -13.32 11.15 10.87
C PRO A 137 -12.38 9.98 11.17
N PHE A 138 -11.26 9.94 10.46
CA PHE A 138 -10.15 9.04 10.77
C PHE A 138 -9.37 9.57 11.98
N ASP A 139 -9.13 8.69 12.95
CA ASP A 139 -8.29 8.99 14.11
C ASP A 139 -6.85 8.57 13.84
N LEU A 140 -5.89 9.24 14.51
CA LEU A 140 -4.51 8.77 14.51
C LEU A 140 -4.42 7.37 15.16
N ASP A 141 -3.77 6.45 14.46
CA ASP A 141 -3.53 5.10 14.95
C ASP A 141 -2.31 5.15 15.90
N ILE A 142 -2.59 5.41 17.17
CA ILE A 142 -1.58 5.58 18.23
C ILE A 142 -1.86 4.54 19.32
N GLY A 143 -0.83 3.81 19.74
CA GLY A 143 -0.91 2.86 20.84
C GLY A 143 0.42 2.17 21.10
N SER A 144 0.58 1.56 22.27
CA SER A 144 1.81 0.83 22.66
C SER A 144 2.12 -0.37 21.75
N HIS A 145 1.10 -0.92 21.09
CA HIS A 145 1.22 -2.03 20.15
C HIS A 145 1.29 -1.59 18.68
N VAL A 146 1.16 -0.29 18.41
CA VAL A 146 1.28 0.26 17.06
C VAL A 146 2.75 0.60 16.83
N VAL A 147 3.39 -0.13 15.92
CA VAL A 147 4.75 0.20 15.48
C VAL A 147 4.66 1.47 14.62
N PRO A 148 5.33 2.58 15.00
CA PRO A 148 5.37 3.78 14.16
C PRO A 148 5.99 3.45 12.80
N GLU A 149 5.47 4.06 11.74
CA GLU A 149 6.02 3.90 10.40
C GLU A 149 7.44 4.49 10.36
N ALA A 150 8.38 3.77 9.75
CA ALA A 150 9.82 4.10 9.80
C ALA A 150 10.17 5.44 9.13
N ASP A 151 9.33 5.90 8.21
CA ASP A 151 9.44 7.17 7.50
C ASP A 151 8.78 8.35 8.26
N GLY A 152 8.18 8.08 9.42
CA GLY A 152 7.42 9.06 10.19
C GLY A 152 6.08 9.43 9.56
N SER A 153 5.56 8.60 8.65
CA SER A 153 4.26 8.79 8.05
C SER A 153 3.11 8.59 9.03
N VAL A 154 2.00 9.26 8.78
CA VAL A 154 0.77 9.08 9.56
C VAL A 154 0.08 7.80 9.17
N ARG A 155 -0.27 7.05 10.21
CA ARG A 155 -1.17 5.90 10.15
C ARG A 155 -2.46 6.30 10.85
N LEU A 156 -3.57 6.10 10.16
CA LEU A 156 -4.91 6.49 10.60
C LEU A 156 -5.79 5.26 10.71
N ARG A 157 -6.78 5.30 11.61
CA ARG A 157 -7.72 4.20 11.83
C ARG A 157 -9.17 4.69 11.91
N ARG A 158 -10.08 3.81 11.51
CA ARG A 158 -11.51 3.88 11.81
C ARG A 158 -11.96 2.52 12.33
N ALA A 159 -12.63 2.49 13.47
CA ALA A 159 -13.14 1.27 14.07
C ALA A 159 -14.48 0.87 13.42
N TYR A 160 -14.64 -0.43 13.19
CA TYR A 160 -15.88 -1.08 12.77
C TYR A 160 -16.30 -2.08 13.84
N HIS A 161 -17.60 -2.14 14.08
CA HIS A 161 -18.19 -3.09 15.02
C HIS A 161 -18.95 -4.15 14.22
N GLU A 162 -18.62 -5.40 14.47
CA GLU A 162 -19.33 -6.56 13.93
C GLU A 162 -20.32 -7.04 14.98
N ASP A 163 -21.61 -7.09 14.62
CA ASP A 163 -22.67 -7.57 15.51
C ASP A 163 -23.28 -8.86 14.94
N VAL A 164 -24.28 -8.73 14.06
CA VAL A 164 -25.02 -9.85 13.45
C VAL A 164 -24.50 -10.19 12.05
N GLU A 165 -23.78 -9.26 11.44
CA GLU A 165 -23.18 -9.38 10.11
C GLU A 165 -21.69 -9.07 10.23
N ASP A 166 -20.89 -9.82 9.48
CA ASP A 166 -19.44 -9.63 9.42
C ASP A 166 -19.12 -8.75 8.21
N LEU A 167 -18.24 -7.76 8.39
CA LEU A 167 -17.79 -6.95 7.26
C LEU A 167 -16.75 -7.74 6.47
N ALA A 168 -17.12 -8.15 5.27
CA ALA A 168 -16.30 -8.99 4.41
C ALA A 168 -15.29 -8.17 3.60
N ALA A 169 -15.72 -7.05 3.03
CA ALA A 169 -14.86 -6.19 2.23
C ALA A 169 -15.37 -4.74 2.16
N ILE A 170 -14.46 -3.82 1.86
CA ILE A 170 -14.78 -2.47 1.42
C ILE A 170 -14.22 -2.34 0.00
N ARG A 171 -15.06 -1.95 -0.96
CA ARG A 171 -14.68 -1.83 -2.36
C ARG A 171 -15.04 -0.45 -2.88
N GLY A 172 -14.14 0.15 -3.62
CA GLY A 172 -14.35 1.48 -4.16
C GLY A 172 -13.07 2.13 -4.66
N SER A 173 -13.18 3.42 -4.93
CA SER A 173 -12.06 4.27 -5.29
C SER A 173 -11.71 5.20 -4.12
N LEU A 174 -10.43 5.22 -3.78
CA LEU A 174 -9.84 6.16 -2.84
C LEU A 174 -9.15 7.28 -3.62
N THR A 175 -9.53 8.52 -3.36
CA THR A 175 -8.90 9.70 -3.93
C THR A 175 -8.12 10.42 -2.84
N TYR A 176 -6.82 10.58 -3.05
CA TYR A 176 -5.94 11.33 -2.15
C TYR A 176 -5.59 12.68 -2.77
N GLN A 177 -5.84 13.74 -2.00
CA GLN A 177 -5.52 15.12 -2.34
C GLN A 177 -4.67 15.70 -1.19
N PRO A 178 -3.33 15.70 -1.33
CA PRO A 178 -2.49 16.33 -0.33
C PRO A 178 -2.81 17.84 -0.29
N ILE A 179 -3.09 18.38 0.90
CA ILE A 179 -3.28 19.82 1.04
C ILE A 179 -1.91 20.49 0.88
N GLU A 180 -1.75 21.30 -0.16
CA GLU A 180 -0.57 22.14 -0.35
C GLU A 180 -0.46 23.14 0.82
N GLY A 181 0.57 22.97 1.65
CA GLY A 181 0.71 23.80 2.84
C GLY A 181 1.95 23.61 3.70
N SER A 182 2.98 22.91 3.24
CA SER A 182 4.29 22.90 3.90
C SER A 182 5.41 22.94 2.87
N THR A 183 5.54 24.08 2.20
CA THR A 183 6.82 24.49 1.63
C THR A 183 7.88 24.41 2.72
N CYS A 184 8.73 23.38 2.68
CA CYS A 184 10.05 23.44 3.29
C CYS A 184 10.81 24.53 2.52
N ARG A 185 10.77 25.75 3.05
CA ARG A 185 11.61 26.85 2.58
C ARG A 185 13.05 26.48 2.97
N PRO A 186 13.99 26.25 2.04
CA PRO A 186 15.37 26.06 2.45
C PRO A 186 15.89 27.41 2.94
N SER A 187 16.01 27.58 4.26
CA SER A 187 16.80 28.67 4.83
C SER A 187 18.27 28.30 4.66
N ILE A 188 18.88 28.77 3.58
CA ILE A 188 20.34 28.86 3.51
C ILE A 188 20.71 30.12 4.29
N SER A 189 21.27 29.96 5.49
CA SER A 189 22.02 31.02 6.15
C SER A 189 23.43 31.05 5.55
N THR A 190 23.83 32.20 5.03
CA THR A 190 25.23 32.51 4.65
C THR A 190 26.07 32.70 5.90
#